data_AF-A0AAN8NZK1-F1
#
_entry.id   AF-A0AAN8NZK1-F1
#
_cell.length_a   1.000
_cell.length_b   1.000
_cell.length_c   1.000
_cell.angle_alpha   90.00
_cell.angle_beta   90.00
_cell.angle_gamma   90.00
#
_symmetry.space_group_name_H-M   'P 1'
#
loop_
_entity.id
_entity.type
_entity.pdbx_description
1 polymer ?
#
loop_
_entity_poly.entity_id
_entity_poly.type
_entity_poly.pdbx_seq_one_letter_code
_entity_poly.pdbx_strand_id
1 'polypeptide(L)'
;MNSFLSRNLKNSHMYANKIILAPMVRVGTLPMRLLALDYGADLVYCEELIDFKLLRSIRKVNDVLGTVDYIDQTDGTIIFRTCQREKDKVILQLGTSDPERAVKVGKLVENDVAGIDINMGCPKEFSIKGGMGAALLGEPEKAEAILRKLVNNLNIPVTCKVRVLNDTNQTIELCHRFEKTGIAAIAIHGRTKDERPQHANRNSVLKEVAKVLQIPVIANGGSKEIESYNDIVKFREETGCSSVMLARAAEWNCSIFSKNGKVGIETIIKEYLKYAIDYDNAPANTKYCIQNILKELQETPMGKKFLEAQTMEQISLVWGMDNYCREKQQLLREMGFKGRREVEPLLFNVEPRLKKPKLEMEKDVVRISCAFLRSIFPTDIDLPKTKLLMWTRKQHIEQPKYNTIQEDKLFQSVVTVNGKKYGSSYWEKNKRWAEQSAAIVGLINLGLLDEDKLKKSGCIL
;
A
#
# COMPACT_ATOMS: atom_id res chain seq x y z
N MET A 1 36.40 15.17 -14.40
CA MET A 1 35.33 16.17 -14.64
C MET A 1 34.30 15.73 -15.70
N ASN A 2 34.66 14.99 -16.75
CA ASN A 2 33.70 14.61 -17.81
C ASN A 2 32.63 13.55 -17.42
N SER A 3 32.91 12.63 -16.50
CA SER A 3 31.94 11.57 -16.12
C SER A 3 30.79 12.06 -15.24
N PHE A 4 31.04 13.03 -14.36
CA PHE A 4 30.02 13.61 -13.47
C PHE A 4 29.01 14.46 -14.25
N LEU A 5 29.50 15.31 -15.16
CA LEU A 5 28.65 16.14 -16.03
C LEU A 5 27.80 15.28 -16.99
N SER A 6 28.38 14.26 -17.62
CA SER A 6 27.63 13.34 -18.50
C SER A 6 26.56 12.54 -17.74
N ARG A 7 26.84 12.18 -16.48
CA ARG A 7 25.91 11.44 -15.63
C ARG A 7 24.75 12.33 -15.15
N ASN A 8 25.02 13.56 -14.76
CA ASN A 8 23.97 14.52 -14.40
C ASN A 8 23.06 14.89 -15.58
N LEU A 9 23.62 15.05 -16.78
CA LEU A 9 22.82 15.27 -17.99
C LEU A 9 21.90 14.09 -18.31
N LYS A 10 22.42 12.86 -18.32
CA LYS A 10 21.58 11.64 -18.51
C LYS A 10 20.47 11.52 -17.46
N ASN A 11 20.80 11.79 -16.20
CA ASN A 11 19.86 11.71 -15.08
C ASN A 11 18.75 12.77 -15.18
N SER A 12 19.07 13.98 -15.63
CA SER A 12 18.09 15.05 -15.84
C SER A 12 17.08 14.71 -16.94
N HIS A 13 17.51 14.11 -18.06
CA HIS A 13 16.60 13.71 -19.14
C HIS A 13 15.54 12.68 -18.70
N MET A 14 15.83 11.85 -17.69
CA MET A 14 14.88 10.88 -17.16
C MET A 14 13.61 11.53 -16.61
N TYR A 15 13.70 12.73 -16.05
CA TYR A 15 12.58 13.44 -15.41
C TYR A 15 11.96 14.53 -16.27
N ALA A 16 12.48 14.76 -17.48
CA ALA A 16 11.97 15.79 -18.39
C ALA A 16 10.82 15.28 -19.28
N ASN A 17 9.76 16.07 -19.45
CA ASN A 17 8.59 15.73 -20.26
C ASN A 17 7.94 14.40 -19.86
N LYS A 18 7.63 14.25 -18.58
CA LYS A 18 7.06 13.03 -17.98
C LYS A 18 5.72 13.31 -17.31
N ILE A 19 4.87 12.30 -17.29
CA ILE A 19 3.65 12.22 -16.49
C ILE A 19 3.86 11.13 -15.43
N ILE A 20 3.80 11.52 -14.17
CA ILE A 20 4.36 10.76 -13.06
C ILE A 20 3.27 10.40 -12.04
N LEU A 21 3.24 9.16 -11.56
CA LEU A 21 2.46 8.80 -10.38
C LEU A 21 3.17 9.31 -9.11
N ALA A 22 2.46 10.11 -8.31
CA ALA A 22 2.98 10.67 -7.08
C ALA A 22 3.15 9.62 -5.96
N PRO A 23 4.09 9.83 -5.02
CA PRO A 23 4.20 9.00 -3.83
C PRO A 23 2.98 9.21 -2.93
N MET A 24 2.33 8.10 -2.55
CA MET A 24 1.13 8.12 -1.73
C MET A 24 1.16 6.96 -0.74
N VAL A 25 1.26 7.27 0.56
CA VAL A 25 1.26 6.26 1.64
C VAL A 25 0.05 5.34 1.52
N ARG A 26 0.28 4.02 1.58
CA ARG A 26 -0.65 2.92 1.31
C ARG A 26 -1.09 2.75 -0.15
N VAL A 27 -1.23 3.82 -0.93
CA VAL A 27 -1.74 3.72 -2.31
C VAL A 27 -0.65 3.29 -3.28
N GLY A 28 0.57 3.84 -3.14
CA GLY A 28 1.72 3.61 -4.02
C GLY A 28 2.39 2.25 -3.87
N THR A 29 1.64 1.20 -3.52
CA THR A 29 2.12 -0.19 -3.53
C THR A 29 2.21 -0.73 -4.96
N LEU A 30 2.90 -1.87 -5.14
CA LEU A 30 3.19 -2.44 -6.47
C LEU A 30 1.97 -2.49 -7.41
N PRO A 31 0.77 -2.94 -6.98
CA PRO A 31 -0.39 -3.02 -7.87
C PRO A 31 -0.79 -1.67 -8.49
N MET A 32 -0.78 -0.59 -7.72
CA MET A 32 -1.13 0.75 -8.24
C MET A 32 -0.06 1.28 -9.18
N ARG A 33 1.22 1.01 -8.88
CA ARG A 33 2.33 1.43 -9.74
C ARG A 33 2.28 0.75 -11.09
N LEU A 34 2.07 -0.57 -11.13
CA LEU A 34 1.93 -1.31 -12.38
C LEU A 34 0.70 -0.86 -13.17
N LEU A 35 -0.43 -0.64 -12.50
CA LEU A 35 -1.64 -0.13 -13.15
C LEU A 35 -1.43 1.27 -13.75
N ALA A 36 -0.71 2.15 -13.05
CA ALA A 36 -0.36 3.47 -13.58
C ALA A 36 0.52 3.37 -14.83
N LEU A 37 1.47 2.43 -14.85
CA LEU A 37 2.30 2.16 -16.03
C LEU A 37 1.47 1.63 -17.21
N ASP A 38 0.49 0.76 -16.96
CA ASP A 38 -0.43 0.27 -18.01
C ASP A 38 -1.18 1.41 -18.68
N TYR A 39 -1.62 2.39 -17.88
CA TYR A 39 -2.34 3.55 -18.36
C TYR A 39 -1.44 4.66 -18.91
N GLY A 40 -0.12 4.50 -18.92
CA GLY A 40 0.80 5.42 -19.58
C GLY A 40 1.48 6.44 -18.67
N ALA A 41 1.54 6.21 -17.34
CA ALA A 41 2.51 6.91 -16.51
C ALA A 41 3.94 6.55 -16.95
N ASP A 42 4.81 7.54 -17.06
CA ASP A 42 6.20 7.34 -17.48
C ASP A 42 7.08 6.87 -16.33
N LEU A 43 6.84 7.42 -15.13
CA LEU A 43 7.53 7.09 -13.88
C LEU A 43 6.52 6.90 -12.75
N VAL A 44 6.86 6.03 -11.80
CA VAL A 44 5.98 5.69 -10.67
C VAL A 44 6.71 5.76 -9.35
N TYR A 45 6.26 6.65 -8.46
CA TYR A 45 6.83 6.72 -7.12
C TYR A 45 6.16 5.70 -6.21
N CYS A 46 6.95 5.01 -5.37
CA CYS A 46 6.37 4.21 -4.29
C CYS A 46 5.83 5.10 -3.17
N GLU A 47 5.15 4.49 -2.20
CA GLU A 47 4.83 5.19 -0.96
C GLU A 47 6.07 5.68 -0.21
N GLU A 48 5.92 6.67 0.67
CA GLU A 48 7.00 7.07 1.58
C GLU A 48 7.36 5.90 2.49
N LEU A 49 8.61 5.43 2.38
CA LEU A 49 9.17 4.38 3.23
C LEU A 49 10.18 5.00 4.21
N ILE A 50 10.16 4.56 5.46
CA ILE A 50 11.04 5.10 6.50
C ILE A 50 12.37 4.35 6.50
N ASP A 51 13.47 5.10 6.50
CA ASP A 51 14.84 4.57 6.43
C ASP A 51 15.12 3.46 7.46
N PHE A 52 14.72 3.64 8.72
CA PHE A 52 14.89 2.63 9.77
C PHE A 52 14.24 1.29 9.44
N LYS A 53 13.07 1.29 8.77
CA LYS A 53 12.39 0.03 8.40
C LYS A 53 13.13 -0.67 7.26
N LEU A 54 13.59 0.07 6.27
CA LEU A 54 14.36 -0.50 5.15
C LEU A 54 15.72 -1.03 5.62
N LEU A 55 16.41 -0.35 6.54
CA LEU A 55 17.68 -0.83 7.09
C LEU A 55 17.58 -2.12 7.90
N ARG A 56 16.41 -2.40 8.49
CA ARG A 56 16.10 -3.68 9.17
C ARG A 56 15.61 -4.75 8.21
N SER A 57 15.48 -4.41 6.93
CA SER A 57 14.94 -5.33 5.92
C SER A 57 16.05 -6.09 5.23
N ILE A 58 15.74 -7.32 4.85
CA ILE A 58 16.57 -8.11 3.93
C ILE A 58 15.99 -8.05 2.52
N ARG A 59 16.87 -7.96 1.54
CA ARG A 59 16.53 -8.11 0.13
C ARG A 59 16.42 -9.59 -0.20
N LYS A 60 15.26 -10.04 -0.67
CA LYS A 60 14.99 -11.42 -1.07
C LYS A 60 14.39 -11.46 -2.47
N VAL A 61 15.01 -12.25 -3.35
CA VAL A 61 14.40 -12.58 -4.64
C VAL A 61 13.28 -13.59 -4.38
N ASN A 62 12.12 -13.35 -4.98
CA ASN A 62 10.94 -14.18 -4.87
C ASN A 62 10.58 -14.69 -6.26
N ASP A 63 11.14 -15.85 -6.61
CA ASP A 63 10.99 -16.45 -7.94
C ASP A 63 9.53 -16.82 -8.27
N VAL A 64 8.74 -17.16 -7.25
CA VAL A 64 7.34 -17.56 -7.44
C VAL A 64 6.46 -16.40 -7.89
N LEU A 65 6.72 -15.19 -7.35
CA LEU A 65 6.03 -13.97 -7.78
C LEU A 65 6.76 -13.20 -8.90
N GLY A 66 8.01 -13.57 -9.20
CA GLY A 66 8.89 -12.78 -10.06
C GLY A 66 9.22 -11.40 -9.48
N THR A 67 9.35 -11.30 -8.16
CA THR A 67 9.57 -10.02 -7.46
C THR A 67 10.89 -9.98 -6.70
N VAL A 68 11.28 -8.77 -6.31
CA VAL A 68 12.26 -8.54 -5.24
C VAL A 68 11.52 -7.93 -4.06
N ASP A 69 11.67 -8.57 -2.90
CA ASP A 69 11.00 -8.21 -1.66
C ASP A 69 12.03 -7.72 -0.63
N TYR A 70 11.73 -6.59 0.00
CA TYR A 70 12.44 -6.06 1.16
C TYR A 70 11.61 -6.37 2.40
N ILE A 71 12.06 -7.35 3.18
CA ILE A 71 11.30 -7.95 4.28
C ILE A 71 11.91 -7.53 5.60
N ASP A 72 11.14 -6.85 6.45
CA ASP A 72 11.53 -6.48 7.80
C ASP A 72 11.79 -7.75 8.62
N GLN A 73 13.01 -7.88 9.14
CA GLN A 73 13.41 -9.08 9.88
C GLN A 73 12.75 -9.20 11.26
N THR A 74 12.12 -8.14 11.78
CA THR A 74 11.52 -8.15 13.12
C THR A 74 10.14 -8.82 13.13
N ASP A 75 9.33 -8.58 12.11
CA ASP A 75 7.94 -9.05 12.05
C ASP A 75 7.57 -9.76 10.73
N GLY A 76 8.49 -9.83 9.75
CA GLY A 76 8.26 -10.45 8.45
C GLY A 76 7.47 -9.57 7.47
N THR A 77 7.21 -8.31 7.80
CA THR A 77 6.48 -7.39 6.92
C THR A 77 7.29 -7.09 5.66
N ILE A 78 6.67 -7.24 4.49
CA ILE A 78 7.24 -6.75 3.24
C ILE A 78 7.09 -5.22 3.21
N ILE A 79 8.20 -4.52 3.40
CA ILE A 79 8.28 -3.05 3.41
C ILE A 79 8.24 -2.49 1.99
N PHE A 80 8.89 -3.17 1.05
CA PHE A 80 8.90 -2.80 -0.36
C PHE A 80 8.90 -4.06 -1.22
N ARG A 81 8.06 -4.07 -2.25
CA ARG A 81 8.04 -5.12 -3.27
C ARG A 81 8.09 -4.45 -4.63
N THR A 82 8.98 -4.93 -5.49
CA THR A 82 9.15 -4.46 -6.86
C THR A 82 9.35 -5.64 -7.82
N CYS A 83 9.31 -5.38 -9.11
CA CYS A 83 9.49 -6.39 -10.15
C CYS A 83 10.23 -5.81 -11.36
N GLN A 84 10.71 -6.69 -12.23
CA GLN A 84 11.50 -6.30 -13.41
C GLN A 84 10.77 -5.30 -14.32
N ARG A 85 9.43 -5.36 -14.37
CA ARG A 85 8.61 -4.51 -15.24
C ARG A 85 8.68 -3.01 -14.92
N GLU A 86 8.86 -2.66 -13.64
CA GLU A 86 8.93 -1.27 -13.19
C GLU A 86 10.35 -0.84 -12.79
N LYS A 87 11.34 -1.74 -12.84
CA LYS A 87 12.72 -1.50 -12.36
C LYS A 87 13.30 -0.18 -12.87
N ASP A 88 13.13 0.11 -14.17
CA ASP A 88 13.67 1.31 -14.82
C ASP A 88 12.73 2.54 -14.74
N LYS A 89 11.64 2.44 -13.97
CA LYS A 89 10.60 3.49 -13.83
C LYS A 89 10.20 3.80 -12.40
N VAL A 90 10.47 2.89 -11.45
CA VAL A 90 10.07 3.05 -10.06
C VAL A 90 11.07 3.94 -9.32
N ILE A 91 10.54 4.96 -8.65
CA ILE A 91 11.32 5.85 -7.79
C ILE A 91 10.98 5.52 -6.33
N LEU A 92 11.99 5.20 -5.52
CA LEU A 92 11.79 4.93 -4.11
C LEU A 92 11.83 6.24 -3.33
N GLN A 93 10.70 6.62 -2.71
CA GLN A 93 10.65 7.79 -1.83
C GLN A 93 10.99 7.41 -0.39
N LEU A 94 12.03 8.04 0.15
CA LEU A 94 12.54 7.84 1.49
C LEU A 94 12.13 8.98 2.42
N GLY A 95 11.57 8.63 3.57
CA GLY A 95 11.53 9.47 4.76
C GLY A 95 12.81 9.24 5.56
N THR A 96 13.64 10.27 5.68
CA THR A 96 14.90 10.23 6.44
C THR A 96 15.25 11.60 7.00
N SER A 97 16.06 11.61 8.05
CA SER A 97 16.58 12.81 8.70
C SER A 97 18.09 12.73 8.93
N ASP A 98 18.77 11.76 8.30
CA ASP A 98 20.18 11.46 8.53
C ASP A 98 20.88 11.09 7.22
N PRO A 99 21.94 11.81 6.83
CA PRO A 99 22.64 11.56 5.57
C PRO A 99 23.21 10.15 5.44
N GLU A 100 23.76 9.57 6.51
CA GLU A 100 24.43 8.28 6.46
C GLU A 100 23.42 7.13 6.34
N ARG A 101 22.30 7.20 7.08
CA ARG A 101 21.20 6.24 6.92
C ARG A 101 20.60 6.31 5.52
N ALA A 102 20.42 7.51 4.98
CA ALA A 102 19.91 7.69 3.63
C ALA A 102 20.79 6.99 2.59
N VAL A 103 22.12 7.15 2.67
CA VAL A 103 23.05 6.45 1.76
C VAL A 103 22.99 4.94 1.93
N LYS A 104 22.96 4.44 3.18
CA LYS A 104 22.87 2.99 3.42
C LYS A 104 21.61 2.39 2.80
N VAL A 105 20.45 3.06 2.94
CA VAL A 105 19.21 2.64 2.28
C VAL A 105 19.32 2.74 0.76
N GLY A 106 19.86 3.85 0.24
CA GLY A 106 20.06 4.02 -1.19
C GLY A 106 20.91 2.89 -1.80
N LYS A 107 22.01 2.51 -1.15
CA LYS A 107 22.86 1.38 -1.54
C LYS A 107 22.16 0.03 -1.45
N LEU A 108 21.29 -0.15 -0.46
CA LEU A 108 20.49 -1.36 -0.30
C LEU A 108 19.55 -1.57 -1.49
N VAL A 109 19.00 -0.50 -2.08
CA VAL A 109 17.93 -0.59 -3.10
C VAL A 109 18.33 -0.19 -4.51
N GLU A 110 19.51 0.44 -4.73
CA GLU A 110 19.86 1.09 -6.01
C GLU A 110 19.89 0.16 -7.25
N ASN A 111 19.93 -1.16 -7.04
CA ASN A 111 19.94 -2.15 -8.12
C ASN A 111 18.54 -2.60 -8.58
N ASP A 112 17.49 -2.22 -7.84
CA ASP A 112 16.10 -2.62 -8.10
C ASP A 112 15.16 -1.45 -8.39
N VAL A 113 15.66 -0.21 -8.34
CA VAL A 113 14.88 1.02 -8.58
C VAL A 113 15.62 1.95 -9.53
N ALA A 114 14.86 2.83 -10.19
CA ALA A 114 15.40 3.75 -11.18
C ALA A 114 15.92 5.06 -10.56
N GLY A 115 15.49 5.40 -9.34
CA GLY A 115 15.93 6.58 -8.63
C GLY A 115 15.53 6.59 -7.17
N ILE A 116 16.16 7.48 -6.39
CA ILE A 116 15.82 7.75 -4.99
C ILE A 116 15.22 9.16 -4.89
N ASP A 117 14.14 9.29 -4.14
CA ASP A 117 13.54 10.59 -3.81
C ASP A 117 13.53 10.82 -2.30
N ILE A 118 13.83 12.04 -1.85
CA ILE A 118 13.68 12.42 -0.45
C ILE A 118 12.38 13.20 -0.23
N ASN A 119 11.55 12.69 0.69
CA ASN A 119 10.34 13.40 1.10
C ASN A 119 10.71 14.58 2.00
N MET A 120 10.42 15.78 1.51
CA MET A 120 10.55 17.04 2.24
C MET A 120 9.21 17.79 2.32
N GLY A 121 8.08 17.08 2.12
CA GLY A 121 6.76 17.70 1.99
C GLY A 121 5.68 17.14 2.90
N CYS A 122 5.93 16.03 3.61
CA CYS A 122 4.96 15.37 4.48
C CYS A 122 4.72 16.20 5.77
N PRO A 123 3.50 16.74 6.01
CA PRO A 123 3.22 17.52 7.21
C PRO A 123 2.64 16.66 8.35
N LYS A 124 2.66 15.32 8.23
CA LYS A 124 2.09 14.43 9.24
C LYS A 124 2.99 14.39 10.47
N GLU A 125 2.38 14.29 11.64
CA GLU A 125 3.05 14.38 12.93
C GLU A 125 4.19 13.37 13.10
N PHE A 126 4.01 12.11 12.65
CA PHE A 126 5.06 11.09 12.73
C PHE A 126 6.31 11.47 11.94
N SER A 127 6.15 12.16 10.80
CA SER A 127 7.26 12.62 9.96
C SER A 127 7.99 13.78 10.64
N ILE A 128 7.22 14.76 11.14
CA ILE A 128 7.77 15.95 11.80
C ILE A 128 8.54 15.55 13.08
N LYS A 129 7.97 14.68 13.92
CA LYS A 129 8.62 14.18 15.14
C LYS A 129 9.91 13.41 14.85
N GLY A 130 10.01 12.76 13.68
CA GLY A 130 11.23 12.09 13.24
C GLY A 130 12.27 13.01 12.57
N GLY A 131 11.99 14.32 12.47
CA GLY A 131 12.84 15.28 11.74
C GLY A 131 12.82 15.08 10.22
N MET A 132 11.79 14.44 9.68
CA MET A 132 11.63 14.08 8.27
C MET A 132 10.51 14.88 7.60
N GLY A 133 10.36 14.79 6.28
CA GLY A 133 9.26 15.44 5.57
C GLY A 133 9.33 16.95 5.69
N ALA A 134 8.20 17.60 6.00
CA ALA A 134 8.14 19.06 6.06
C ALA A 134 9.03 19.69 7.16
N ALA A 135 9.53 18.92 8.13
CA ALA A 135 10.51 19.40 9.10
C ALA A 135 11.84 19.79 8.43
N LEU A 136 12.25 19.08 7.39
CA LEU A 136 13.47 19.39 6.63
C LEU A 136 13.42 20.74 5.92
N LEU A 137 12.22 21.28 5.65
CA LEU A 137 12.08 22.64 5.10
C LEU A 137 12.48 23.72 6.12
N GLY A 138 12.41 23.41 7.42
CA GLY A 138 12.91 24.27 8.50
C GLY A 138 14.39 24.05 8.83
N GLU A 139 15.02 23.03 8.27
CA GLU A 139 16.45 22.70 8.45
C GLU A 139 17.15 22.54 7.07
N PRO A 140 17.26 23.61 6.24
CA PRO A 140 17.76 23.50 4.86
C PRO A 140 19.18 22.94 4.75
N GLU A 141 20.04 23.22 5.72
CA GLU A 141 21.43 22.72 5.76
C GLU A 141 21.47 21.19 5.90
N LYS A 142 20.59 20.63 6.74
CA LYS A 142 20.47 19.18 6.92
C LYS A 142 19.88 18.52 5.68
N ALA A 143 18.86 19.12 5.07
CA ALA A 143 18.32 18.67 3.80
C ALA A 143 19.41 18.66 2.70
N GLU A 144 20.22 19.72 2.62
CA GLU A 144 21.34 19.82 1.70
C GLU A 144 22.39 18.72 1.96
N ALA A 145 22.75 18.48 3.22
CA ALA A 145 23.69 17.42 3.61
C ALA A 145 23.21 16.03 3.18
N ILE A 146 21.91 15.73 3.36
CA ILE A 146 21.29 14.47 2.91
C ILE A 146 21.41 14.33 1.39
N LEU A 147 21.00 15.34 0.63
CA LEU A 147 21.02 15.31 -0.83
C LEU A 147 22.45 15.18 -1.38
N ARG A 148 23.39 16.00 -0.92
CA ARG A 148 24.80 15.92 -1.34
C ARG A 148 25.39 14.54 -1.08
N LYS A 149 25.12 13.96 0.09
CA LYS A 149 25.64 12.64 0.44
C LYS A 149 25.07 11.57 -0.49
N LEU A 150 23.77 11.58 -0.78
CA LEU A 150 23.15 10.64 -1.72
C LEU A 150 23.70 10.78 -3.14
N VAL A 151 23.71 12.00 -3.69
CA VAL A 151 24.20 12.28 -5.06
C VAL A 151 25.64 11.79 -5.24
N ASN A 152 26.50 12.00 -4.24
CA ASN A 152 27.90 11.61 -4.30
C ASN A 152 28.14 10.09 -4.16
N ASN A 153 27.19 9.34 -3.59
CA ASN A 153 27.42 7.93 -3.25
C ASN A 153 26.61 6.94 -4.09
N LEU A 154 25.45 7.34 -4.64
CA LEU A 154 24.60 6.42 -5.43
C LEU A 154 24.99 6.42 -6.91
N ASN A 155 24.58 5.38 -7.64
CA ASN A 155 24.75 5.27 -9.10
C ASN A 155 23.50 5.69 -9.90
N ILE A 156 22.35 5.76 -9.24
CA ILE A 156 21.05 6.20 -9.78
C ILE A 156 20.78 7.68 -9.47
N PRO A 157 19.86 8.35 -10.20
CA PRO A 157 19.46 9.72 -9.89
C PRO A 157 18.85 9.88 -8.50
N VAL A 158 19.06 11.07 -7.92
CA VAL A 158 18.47 11.51 -6.66
C VAL A 158 17.56 12.70 -6.94
N THR A 159 16.34 12.68 -6.44
CA THR A 159 15.38 13.79 -6.49
C THR A 159 14.92 14.16 -5.07
N CYS A 160 14.19 15.26 -4.95
CA CYS A 160 13.43 15.54 -3.74
C CYS A 160 12.04 16.06 -4.07
N LYS A 161 11.10 15.84 -3.15
CA LYS A 161 9.74 16.37 -3.22
C LYS A 161 9.47 17.34 -2.07
N VAL A 162 9.21 18.59 -2.41
CA VAL A 162 8.99 19.70 -1.47
C VAL A 162 7.56 20.25 -1.56
N ARG A 163 7.26 21.17 -0.64
CA ARG A 163 6.12 22.09 -0.69
C ARG A 163 6.63 23.51 -0.89
N VAL A 164 5.82 24.38 -1.49
CA VAL A 164 6.13 25.82 -1.55
C VAL A 164 6.16 26.43 -0.15
N LEU A 165 6.94 27.50 0.02
CA LEU A 165 6.94 28.33 1.22
C LEU A 165 5.89 29.44 1.09
N ASN A 166 5.72 30.24 2.15
CA ASN A 166 4.77 31.35 2.14
C ASN A 166 5.16 32.42 1.11
N ASP A 167 6.47 32.66 0.97
CA ASP A 167 7.05 33.62 0.03
C ASP A 167 7.65 32.93 -1.21
N THR A 168 7.45 33.55 -2.37
CA THR A 168 7.94 33.03 -3.66
C THR A 168 9.46 33.06 -3.74
N ASN A 169 10.11 34.12 -3.28
CA ASN A 169 11.56 34.25 -3.35
C ASN A 169 12.25 33.24 -2.42
N GLN A 170 11.71 33.03 -1.22
CA GLN A 170 12.18 31.98 -0.31
C GLN A 170 12.04 30.58 -0.93
N THR A 171 10.94 30.33 -1.66
CA THR A 171 10.74 29.07 -2.37
C THR A 171 11.80 28.89 -3.46
N ILE A 172 12.08 29.94 -4.25
CA ILE A 172 13.12 29.94 -5.29
C ILE A 172 14.50 29.70 -4.68
N GLU A 173 14.85 30.40 -3.60
CA GLU A 173 16.14 30.26 -2.92
C GLU A 173 16.36 28.83 -2.41
N LEU A 174 15.34 28.25 -1.77
CA LEU A 174 15.38 26.86 -1.30
C LEU A 174 15.60 25.89 -2.47
N CYS A 175 14.89 26.08 -3.58
CA CYS A 175 15.00 25.22 -4.74
C CYS A 175 16.38 25.32 -5.40
N HIS A 176 16.95 26.53 -5.52
CA HIS A 176 18.33 26.71 -6.00
C HIS A 176 19.37 26.09 -5.08
N ARG A 177 19.16 26.16 -3.75
CA ARG A 177 20.04 25.50 -2.79
C ARG A 177 20.07 23.99 -3.05
N PHE A 178 18.92 23.37 -3.27
CA PHE A 178 18.83 21.93 -3.56
C PHE A 178 19.38 21.58 -4.94
N GLU A 179 19.15 22.40 -5.97
CA GLU A 179 19.77 22.22 -7.29
C GLU A 179 21.30 22.14 -7.21
N LYS A 180 21.95 23.00 -6.41
CA LYS A 180 23.41 23.01 -6.20
C LYS A 180 23.96 21.74 -5.54
N THR A 181 23.11 20.84 -5.05
CA THR A 181 23.53 19.53 -4.53
C THR A 181 23.76 18.50 -5.64
N GLY A 182 23.27 18.76 -6.86
CA GLY A 182 23.36 17.85 -7.99
C GLY A 182 22.20 16.87 -8.11
N ILE A 183 21.05 17.14 -7.47
CA ILE A 183 19.82 16.36 -7.72
C ILE A 183 19.41 16.44 -9.20
N ALA A 184 18.78 15.37 -9.68
CA ALA A 184 18.37 15.22 -11.07
C ALA A 184 17.10 16.00 -11.42
N ALA A 185 16.20 16.20 -10.45
CA ALA A 185 14.95 16.92 -10.60
C ALA A 185 14.37 17.27 -9.22
N ILE A 186 13.42 18.21 -9.19
CA ILE A 186 12.67 18.58 -7.99
C ILE A 186 11.17 18.56 -8.25
N ALA A 187 10.43 17.87 -7.39
CA ALA A 187 8.96 17.89 -7.42
C ALA A 187 8.43 18.89 -6.39
N ILE A 188 7.56 19.80 -6.83
CA ILE A 188 7.06 20.87 -5.98
C ILE A 188 5.54 20.79 -5.90
N HIS A 189 5.03 20.54 -4.70
CA HIS A 189 3.60 20.72 -4.42
C HIS A 189 3.33 22.19 -4.21
N GLY A 190 2.49 22.78 -5.07
CA GLY A 190 2.06 24.19 -5.01
C GLY A 190 1.20 24.59 -3.80
N ARG A 191 1.33 23.89 -2.66
CA ARG A 191 0.69 24.27 -1.39
C ARG A 191 1.70 24.28 -0.26
N THR A 192 1.56 25.21 0.67
CA THR A 192 2.38 25.28 1.88
C THR A 192 2.09 24.11 2.82
N LYS A 193 2.92 23.88 3.84
CA LYS A 193 2.72 22.78 4.81
C LYS A 193 1.37 22.84 5.54
N ASP A 194 0.86 24.06 5.75
CA ASP A 194 -0.36 24.34 6.51
C ASP A 194 -1.61 24.30 5.59
N GLU A 195 -1.41 24.47 4.29
CA GLU A 195 -2.47 24.40 3.29
C GLU A 195 -2.95 22.96 3.01
N ARG A 196 -4.26 22.80 3.11
CA ARG A 196 -5.02 21.56 2.89
C ARG A 196 -5.58 21.45 1.45
N PRO A 197 -6.06 20.28 1.01
CA PRO A 197 -6.52 20.06 -0.36
C PRO A 197 -7.67 20.96 -0.86
N GLN A 198 -8.41 21.62 0.03
CA GLN A 198 -9.42 22.64 -0.31
C GLN A 198 -8.83 23.99 -0.72
N HIS A 199 -7.61 24.30 -0.30
CA HIS A 199 -6.92 25.52 -0.71
C HIS A 199 -6.46 25.37 -2.17
N ALA A 200 -6.44 26.50 -2.88
CA ALA A 200 -5.98 26.56 -4.27
C ALA A 200 -4.50 26.15 -4.39
N ASN A 201 -4.10 25.66 -5.56
CA ASN A 201 -2.70 25.41 -5.87
C ASN A 201 -2.04 26.71 -6.35
N ARG A 202 -0.84 27.01 -5.85
CA ARG A 202 -0.06 28.20 -6.22
C ARG A 202 0.72 27.97 -7.52
N ASN A 203 0.00 27.86 -8.65
CA ASN A 203 0.59 27.56 -9.96
C ASN A 203 1.60 28.65 -10.40
N SER A 204 1.37 29.91 -10.05
CA SER A 204 2.30 31.01 -10.31
C SER A 204 3.67 30.82 -9.65
N VAL A 205 3.72 30.30 -8.43
CA VAL A 205 4.99 30.00 -7.73
C VAL A 205 5.74 28.89 -8.45
N LEU A 206 5.04 27.84 -8.88
CA LEU A 206 5.64 26.76 -9.68
C LEU A 206 6.26 27.31 -10.97
N LYS A 207 5.58 28.25 -11.63
CA LYS A 207 6.04 28.91 -12.84
C LYS A 207 7.29 29.75 -12.63
N GLU A 208 7.36 30.54 -11.57
CA GLU A 208 8.57 31.32 -11.28
C GLU A 208 9.77 30.42 -10.96
N VAL A 209 9.57 29.32 -10.22
CA VAL A 209 10.65 28.35 -9.95
C VAL A 209 11.12 27.64 -11.23
N ALA A 210 10.19 27.25 -12.10
CA ALA A 210 10.51 26.56 -13.35
C ALA A 210 11.31 27.42 -14.35
N LYS A 211 11.16 28.75 -14.31
CA LYS A 211 11.94 29.67 -15.17
C LYS A 211 13.41 29.77 -14.77
N VAL A 212 13.73 29.62 -13.49
CA VAL A 212 15.06 29.93 -12.94
C VAL A 212 15.93 28.70 -12.74
N LEU A 213 15.33 27.54 -12.45
CA LEU A 213 16.06 26.28 -12.33
C LEU A 213 16.50 25.73 -13.70
N GLN A 214 17.67 25.11 -13.71
CA GLN A 214 18.27 24.41 -14.86
C GLN A 214 17.98 22.89 -14.83
N ILE A 215 17.50 22.37 -13.71
CA ILE A 215 17.01 20.99 -13.59
C ILE A 215 15.48 20.91 -13.82
N PRO A 216 14.95 19.76 -14.27
CA PRO A 216 13.52 19.55 -14.42
C PRO A 216 12.75 19.83 -13.12
N VAL A 217 11.75 20.71 -13.22
CA VAL A 217 10.75 20.93 -12.19
C VAL A 217 9.51 20.10 -12.50
N ILE A 218 9.01 19.37 -11.51
CA ILE A 218 7.83 18.51 -11.62
C ILE A 218 6.68 19.16 -10.84
N ALA A 219 5.65 19.64 -11.56
CA ALA A 219 4.49 20.27 -10.96
C ALA A 219 3.61 19.25 -10.23
N ASN A 220 3.19 19.57 -9.00
CA ASN A 220 2.26 18.76 -8.22
C ASN A 220 1.20 19.61 -7.51
N GLY A 221 0.03 19.01 -7.29
CA GLY A 221 -1.06 19.58 -6.50
C GLY A 221 -2.35 19.89 -7.26
N GLY A 222 -2.34 19.81 -8.60
CA GLY A 222 -3.48 20.14 -9.47
C GLY A 222 -4.59 19.08 -9.57
N SER A 223 -4.56 17.98 -8.81
CA SER A 223 -5.49 16.84 -9.01
C SER A 223 -6.99 17.15 -8.93
N LYS A 224 -7.41 18.30 -8.37
CA LYS A 224 -8.83 18.71 -8.36
C LYS A 224 -9.27 19.37 -9.67
N GLU A 225 -8.31 19.89 -10.44
CA GLU A 225 -8.53 20.64 -11.68
C GLU A 225 -8.24 19.75 -12.92
N ILE A 226 -7.79 18.51 -12.69
CA ILE A 226 -7.36 17.58 -13.74
C ILE A 226 -8.38 16.45 -13.84
N GLU A 227 -9.23 16.52 -14.86
CA GLU A 227 -10.29 15.54 -15.11
C GLU A 227 -10.01 14.65 -16.33
N SER A 228 -9.09 15.05 -17.20
CA SER A 228 -8.70 14.30 -18.39
C SER A 228 -7.18 14.33 -18.61
N TYR A 229 -6.69 13.50 -19.53
CA TYR A 229 -5.30 13.53 -19.96
C TYR A 229 -4.88 14.92 -20.50
N ASN A 230 -5.77 15.59 -21.23
CA ASN A 230 -5.50 16.91 -21.80
C ASN A 230 -5.32 17.97 -20.70
N ASP A 231 -5.96 17.84 -19.55
CA ASP A 231 -5.79 18.77 -18.44
C ASP A 231 -4.42 18.61 -17.76
N ILE A 232 -3.79 17.43 -17.87
CA ILE A 232 -2.38 17.24 -17.47
C ILE A 232 -1.47 18.11 -18.33
N VAL A 233 -1.72 18.13 -19.64
CA VAL A 233 -0.95 18.94 -20.60
C VAL A 233 -1.14 20.43 -20.33
N LYS A 234 -2.39 20.88 -20.16
CA LYS A 234 -2.69 22.28 -19.80
C LYS A 234 -2.03 22.69 -18.48
N PHE A 235 -2.11 21.84 -17.45
CA PHE A 235 -1.48 22.12 -16.15
C PHE A 235 0.05 22.23 -16.26
N ARG A 236 0.67 21.39 -17.10
CA ARG A 236 2.10 21.49 -17.42
C ARG A 236 2.45 22.83 -18.08
N GLU A 237 1.67 23.23 -19.09
CA GLU A 237 1.87 24.49 -19.81
C GLU A 237 1.66 25.72 -18.93
N GLU A 238 0.60 25.72 -18.12
CA GLU A 238 0.27 26.81 -17.19
C GLU A 238 1.39 27.05 -16.19
N THR A 239 1.91 25.97 -15.60
CA THR A 239 2.99 26.01 -14.62
C THR A 239 4.37 26.16 -15.25
N GLY A 240 4.53 25.99 -16.56
CA GLY A 240 5.83 25.99 -17.24
C GLY A 240 6.80 24.92 -16.74
N CYS A 241 6.34 23.97 -15.92
CA CYS A 241 7.17 22.89 -15.39
C CYS A 241 7.44 21.85 -16.48
N SER A 242 8.56 21.13 -16.37
CA SER A 242 8.95 20.12 -17.36
C SER A 242 8.03 18.89 -17.35
N SER A 243 7.51 18.56 -16.17
CA SER A 243 6.76 17.33 -15.93
C SER A 243 5.62 17.56 -14.93
N VAL A 244 4.67 16.64 -14.89
CA VAL A 244 3.53 16.68 -13.96
C VAL A 244 3.46 15.41 -13.15
N MET A 245 3.20 15.55 -11.86
CA MET A 245 3.02 14.45 -10.92
C MET A 245 1.60 14.47 -10.34
N LEU A 246 0.87 13.36 -10.48
CA LEU A 246 -0.52 13.20 -10.04
C LEU A 246 -0.66 12.24 -8.86
N ALA A 247 -1.38 12.68 -7.82
CA ALA A 247 -1.68 11.87 -6.65
C ALA A 247 -3.16 11.46 -6.66
N ARG A 248 -4.03 12.30 -6.11
CA ARG A 248 -5.47 12.01 -5.91
C ARG A 248 -6.20 11.64 -7.20
N ALA A 249 -5.91 12.30 -8.31
CA ALA A 249 -6.56 11.98 -9.59
C ALA A 249 -6.30 10.52 -10.00
N ALA A 250 -5.06 10.04 -9.82
CA ALA A 250 -4.66 8.67 -10.10
C ALA A 250 -5.17 7.68 -9.04
N GLU A 251 -5.21 8.08 -7.76
CA GLU A 251 -5.81 7.29 -6.68
C GLU A 251 -7.29 7.00 -6.95
N TRP A 252 -8.03 7.99 -7.45
CA TRP A 252 -9.47 7.85 -7.73
C TRP A 252 -9.75 7.08 -9.00
N ASN A 253 -8.95 7.32 -10.04
CA ASN A 253 -9.03 6.58 -11.29
C ASN A 253 -7.66 6.61 -11.99
N CYS A 254 -6.96 5.48 -11.94
CA CYS A 254 -5.60 5.37 -12.46
C CYS A 254 -5.51 5.61 -13.97
N SER A 255 -6.60 5.40 -14.72
CA SER A 255 -6.67 5.70 -16.15
C SER A 255 -6.63 7.19 -16.50
N ILE A 256 -6.49 8.10 -15.51
CA ILE A 256 -6.18 9.51 -15.79
C ILE A 256 -4.92 9.67 -16.66
N PHE A 257 -3.97 8.73 -16.59
CA PHE A 257 -2.78 8.72 -17.42
C PHE A 257 -3.04 8.33 -18.89
N SER A 258 -4.21 7.76 -19.19
CA SER A 258 -4.55 7.25 -20.51
C SER A 258 -4.84 8.37 -21.50
N LYS A 259 -4.08 8.41 -22.59
CA LYS A 259 -4.37 9.26 -23.75
C LYS A 259 -5.72 8.95 -24.41
N ASN A 260 -6.22 7.73 -24.24
CA ASN A 260 -7.49 7.28 -24.80
C ASN A 260 -8.70 7.64 -23.94
N GLY A 261 -8.49 8.37 -22.83
CA GLY A 261 -9.54 8.76 -21.90
C GLY A 261 -9.68 7.79 -20.72
N LYS A 262 -10.47 8.22 -19.74
CA LYS A 262 -10.74 7.45 -18.52
C LYS A 262 -11.65 6.27 -18.82
N VAL A 263 -11.37 5.13 -18.18
CA VAL A 263 -12.27 3.97 -18.18
C VAL A 263 -13.14 3.94 -16.92
N GLY A 264 -14.16 3.10 -16.95
CA GLY A 264 -15.10 2.91 -15.85
C GLY A 264 -14.44 2.36 -14.58
N ILE A 265 -14.99 2.74 -13.43
CA ILE A 265 -14.49 2.34 -12.09
C ILE A 265 -14.43 0.81 -11.94
N GLU A 266 -15.41 0.08 -12.47
CA GLU A 266 -15.42 -1.38 -12.41
C GLU A 266 -14.20 -2.00 -13.11
N THR A 267 -13.85 -1.48 -14.29
CA THR A 267 -12.65 -1.90 -15.03
C THR A 267 -11.39 -1.65 -14.22
N ILE A 268 -11.25 -0.43 -13.67
CA ILE A 268 -10.10 -0.08 -12.82
C ILE A 268 -9.96 -1.02 -11.63
N ILE A 269 -11.07 -1.31 -10.93
CA ILE A 269 -11.04 -2.18 -9.76
C ILE A 269 -10.65 -3.61 -10.14
N LYS A 270 -11.19 -4.15 -11.24
CA LYS A 270 -10.84 -5.50 -11.71
C LYS A 270 -9.37 -5.61 -12.11
N GLU A 271 -8.84 -4.64 -12.84
CA GLU A 271 -7.43 -4.62 -13.23
C GLU A 271 -6.49 -4.43 -12.03
N TYR A 272 -6.86 -3.54 -11.09
CA TYR A 272 -6.13 -3.38 -9.82
C TYR A 272 -6.14 -4.69 -9.01
N LEU A 273 -7.30 -5.35 -8.92
CA LEU A 273 -7.45 -6.63 -8.21
C LEU A 273 -6.60 -7.72 -8.84
N LYS A 274 -6.53 -7.78 -10.17
CA LYS A 274 -5.65 -8.73 -10.86
C LYS A 274 -4.21 -8.59 -10.39
N TYR A 275 -3.65 -7.38 -10.36
CA TYR A 275 -2.31 -7.17 -9.81
C TYR A 275 -2.21 -7.46 -8.32
N ALA A 276 -3.23 -7.09 -7.55
CA ALA A 276 -3.25 -7.36 -6.12
C ALA A 276 -3.25 -8.87 -5.81
N ILE A 277 -3.91 -9.68 -6.63
CA ILE A 277 -3.92 -11.15 -6.53
C ILE A 277 -2.57 -11.71 -7.02
N ASP A 278 -2.13 -11.30 -8.21
CA ASP A 278 -0.94 -11.85 -8.88
C ASP A 278 0.34 -11.64 -8.08
N TYR A 279 0.44 -10.51 -7.37
CA TYR A 279 1.60 -10.14 -6.58
C TYR A 279 1.40 -10.30 -5.08
N ASP A 280 0.41 -11.08 -4.64
CA ASP A 280 0.03 -11.27 -3.24
C ASP A 280 0.09 -9.92 -2.48
N ASN A 281 -0.79 -8.97 -2.81
CA ASN A 281 -0.93 -7.67 -2.14
C ASN A 281 -1.92 -7.73 -0.96
N ALA A 282 -1.70 -6.94 0.09
CA ALA A 282 -2.31 -7.24 1.38
C ALA A 282 -3.81 -7.01 1.28
N PRO A 283 -4.69 -7.91 1.76
CA PRO A 283 -6.14 -7.68 1.67
C PRO A 283 -6.55 -6.34 2.28
N ALA A 284 -5.94 -5.97 3.42
CA ALA A 284 -6.17 -4.68 4.07
C ALA A 284 -5.71 -3.48 3.22
N ASN A 285 -4.58 -3.59 2.53
CA ASN A 285 -4.07 -2.54 1.63
C ASN A 285 -4.93 -2.44 0.35
N THR A 286 -5.22 -3.57 -0.27
CA THR A 286 -6.09 -3.69 -1.45
C THR A 286 -7.46 -3.07 -1.17
N LYS A 287 -8.04 -3.41 -0.02
CA LYS A 287 -9.30 -2.82 0.44
C LYS A 287 -9.20 -1.31 0.67
N TYR A 288 -8.08 -0.81 1.19
CA TYR A 288 -7.88 0.63 1.36
C TYR A 288 -7.90 1.36 0.01
N CYS A 289 -7.17 0.87 -0.98
CA CYS A 289 -7.12 1.47 -2.32
C CYS A 289 -8.49 1.45 -3.01
N ILE A 290 -9.20 0.32 -2.95
CA ILE A 290 -10.54 0.21 -3.57
C ILE A 290 -11.56 1.13 -2.87
N GLN A 291 -11.49 1.34 -1.56
CA GLN A 291 -12.34 2.34 -0.88
C GLN A 291 -12.10 3.75 -1.43
N ASN A 292 -10.85 4.13 -1.70
CA ASN A 292 -10.53 5.44 -2.26
C ASN A 292 -10.98 5.59 -3.72
N ILE A 293 -11.01 4.50 -4.48
CA ILE A 293 -11.59 4.46 -5.83
C ILE A 293 -13.12 4.62 -5.77
N LEU A 294 -13.78 3.89 -4.87
CA LEU A 294 -15.24 3.89 -4.73
C LEU A 294 -15.78 5.23 -4.21
N LYS A 295 -15.09 5.89 -3.28
CA LYS A 295 -15.57 7.13 -2.62
C LYS A 295 -17.01 6.98 -2.12
N GLU A 296 -17.95 7.76 -2.65
CA GLU A 296 -19.38 7.76 -2.31
C GLU A 296 -20.09 6.46 -2.70
N LEU A 297 -19.55 5.70 -3.67
CA LEU A 297 -20.11 4.40 -4.08
C LEU A 297 -20.02 3.34 -2.96
N GLN A 298 -19.29 3.62 -1.88
CA GLN A 298 -19.28 2.78 -0.68
C GLN A 298 -20.66 2.64 -0.02
N GLU A 299 -21.55 3.62 -0.18
CA GLU A 299 -22.90 3.58 0.40
C GLU A 299 -23.90 2.74 -0.39
N THR A 300 -23.53 2.34 -1.61
CA THR A 300 -24.35 1.44 -2.44
C THR A 300 -24.41 0.02 -1.83
N PRO A 301 -25.40 -0.82 -2.20
CA PRO A 301 -25.45 -2.21 -1.74
C PRO A 301 -24.16 -3.00 -2.03
N MET A 302 -23.55 -2.77 -3.21
CA MET A 302 -22.26 -3.36 -3.58
C MET A 302 -21.12 -2.85 -2.69
N GLY A 303 -21.06 -1.54 -2.47
CA GLY A 303 -20.08 -0.91 -1.58
C GLY A 303 -20.15 -1.45 -0.16
N LYS A 304 -21.36 -1.59 0.40
CA LYS A 304 -21.58 -2.19 1.73
C LYS A 304 -21.13 -3.65 1.80
N LYS A 305 -21.44 -4.46 0.78
CA LYS A 305 -20.94 -5.84 0.67
C LYS A 305 -19.41 -5.88 0.66
N PHE A 306 -18.76 -4.99 -0.07
CA PHE A 306 -17.30 -4.86 -0.08
C PHE A 306 -16.72 -4.42 1.27
N LEU A 307 -17.38 -3.51 1.99
CA LEU A 307 -16.96 -3.09 3.33
C LEU A 307 -17.01 -4.22 4.36
N GLU A 308 -17.75 -5.30 4.12
CA GLU A 308 -17.74 -6.50 4.95
C GLU A 308 -16.58 -7.45 4.63
N ALA A 309 -16.05 -7.45 3.41
CA ALA A 309 -15.02 -8.38 2.96
C ALA A 309 -13.71 -8.27 3.78
N GLN A 310 -13.10 -9.40 4.13
CA GLN A 310 -11.90 -9.49 4.98
C GLN A 310 -10.71 -10.12 4.26
N THR A 311 -10.96 -11.07 3.37
CA THR A 311 -9.93 -11.80 2.62
C THR A 311 -9.84 -11.31 1.18
N MET A 312 -8.74 -11.64 0.50
CA MET A 312 -8.58 -11.29 -0.92
C MET A 312 -9.68 -11.93 -1.78
N GLU A 313 -10.05 -13.19 -1.49
CA GLU A 313 -11.11 -13.88 -2.21
C GLU A 313 -12.48 -13.22 -2.02
N GLN A 314 -12.84 -12.84 -0.78
CA GLN A 314 -14.08 -12.12 -0.50
C GLN A 314 -14.12 -10.74 -1.17
N ILE A 315 -13.00 -10.03 -1.21
CA ILE A 315 -12.89 -8.77 -1.94
C ILE A 315 -13.12 -9.03 -3.43
N SER A 316 -12.47 -10.06 -3.98
CA SER A 316 -12.53 -10.41 -5.41
C SER A 316 -13.92 -10.86 -5.84
N LEU A 317 -14.65 -11.57 -4.96
CA LEU A 317 -16.02 -12.02 -5.20
C LEU A 317 -16.99 -10.86 -5.51
N VAL A 318 -16.77 -9.68 -4.94
CA VAL A 318 -17.65 -8.52 -5.18
C VAL A 318 -17.64 -8.10 -6.66
N TRP A 319 -16.54 -8.34 -7.35
CA TRP A 319 -16.38 -8.05 -8.79
C TRP A 319 -16.24 -9.31 -9.65
N GLY A 320 -16.67 -10.47 -9.14
CA GLY A 320 -16.67 -11.74 -9.89
C GLY A 320 -15.28 -12.28 -10.21
N MET A 321 -14.28 -11.97 -9.39
CA MET A 321 -12.88 -12.41 -9.55
C MET A 321 -12.45 -13.47 -8.53
N ASP A 322 -13.37 -14.06 -7.78
CA ASP A 322 -13.09 -15.07 -6.76
C ASP A 322 -12.48 -16.35 -7.35
N ASN A 323 -12.99 -16.84 -8.49
CA ASN A 323 -12.40 -18.00 -9.18
C ASN A 323 -10.95 -17.73 -9.58
N TYR A 324 -10.69 -16.59 -10.23
CA TYR A 324 -9.33 -16.17 -10.58
C TYR A 324 -8.42 -16.09 -9.35
N CYS A 325 -8.93 -15.51 -8.25
CA CYS A 325 -8.20 -15.43 -6.98
C CYS A 325 -7.84 -16.82 -6.43
N ARG A 326 -8.79 -17.76 -6.40
CA ARG A 326 -8.57 -19.12 -5.90
C ARG A 326 -7.57 -19.89 -6.75
N GLU A 327 -7.77 -19.90 -8.07
CA GLU A 327 -6.88 -20.58 -9.02
C GLU A 327 -5.46 -20.04 -8.95
N LYS A 328 -5.30 -18.71 -8.91
CA LYS A 328 -3.99 -18.09 -8.80
C LYS A 328 -3.32 -18.41 -7.48
N GLN A 329 -4.03 -18.34 -6.36
CA GLN A 329 -3.48 -18.70 -5.05
C GLN A 329 -3.09 -20.17 -4.95
N GLN A 330 -3.88 -21.06 -5.55
CA GLN A 330 -3.55 -22.49 -5.63
C GLN A 330 -2.28 -22.71 -6.43
N LEU A 331 -2.18 -22.10 -7.62
CA LEU A 331 -0.98 -22.16 -8.46
C LEU A 331 0.26 -21.67 -7.70
N LEU A 332 0.16 -20.53 -7.00
CA LEU A 332 1.27 -20.00 -6.21
C LEU A 332 1.70 -21.00 -5.11
N ARG A 333 0.74 -21.63 -4.41
CA ARG A 333 1.04 -22.66 -3.40
C ARG A 333 1.70 -23.89 -4.00
N GLU A 334 1.25 -24.36 -5.16
CA GLU A 334 1.85 -25.48 -5.90
C GLU A 334 3.28 -25.17 -6.34
N MET A 335 3.58 -23.92 -6.68
CA MET A 335 4.93 -23.41 -6.93
C MET A 335 5.77 -23.20 -5.65
N GLY A 336 5.23 -23.55 -4.48
CA GLY A 336 5.93 -23.42 -3.19
C GLY A 336 5.89 -22.04 -2.56
N PHE A 337 5.01 -21.14 -3.03
CA PHE A 337 4.81 -19.84 -2.39
C PHE A 337 4.24 -20.01 -0.98
N LYS A 338 5.03 -19.58 0.00
CA LYS A 338 4.55 -19.40 1.37
C LYS A 338 3.92 -18.03 1.47
N GLY A 339 2.62 -17.99 1.76
CA GLY A 339 1.88 -16.74 1.86
C GLY A 339 2.46 -15.82 2.94
N ARG A 340 2.12 -14.53 2.92
CA ARG A 340 2.63 -13.57 3.92
C ARG A 340 2.42 -13.93 5.39
N ARG A 341 1.46 -14.80 5.71
CA ARG A 341 1.21 -15.28 7.08
C ARG A 341 2.19 -16.38 7.53
N GLU A 342 2.93 -16.96 6.59
CA GLU A 342 3.88 -18.05 6.79
C GLU A 342 5.34 -17.58 6.75
N VAL A 343 5.55 -16.27 6.58
CA VAL A 343 6.88 -15.64 6.72
C VAL A 343 7.18 -15.52 8.21
N GLU A 344 7.86 -16.52 8.77
CA GLU A 344 8.36 -16.45 10.15
C GLU A 344 9.69 -15.67 10.20
N PRO A 345 9.86 -14.71 11.13
CA PRO A 345 11.13 -14.01 11.36
C PRO A 345 12.32 -14.97 11.59
N LEU A 346 12.04 -16.15 12.15
CA LEU A 346 12.99 -17.21 12.48
C LEU A 346 13.68 -17.84 11.26
N LEU A 347 13.14 -17.66 10.05
CA LEU A 347 13.73 -18.20 8.82
C LEU A 347 14.99 -17.43 8.36
N PHE A 348 15.42 -16.40 9.09
CA PHE A 348 16.46 -15.46 8.65
C PHE A 348 17.76 -15.48 9.48
N ASN A 349 18.09 -16.58 10.18
CA ASN A 349 19.33 -16.75 10.95
C ASN A 349 19.60 -15.61 11.96
N VAL A 350 18.55 -15.11 12.64
CA VAL A 350 18.68 -14.17 13.75
C VAL A 350 18.29 -14.90 15.03
N GLU A 351 19.15 -14.85 16.06
CA GLU A 351 18.82 -15.36 17.38
C GLU A 351 17.47 -14.78 17.85
N PRO A 352 16.49 -15.62 18.22
CA PRO A 352 15.16 -15.12 18.53
C PRO A 352 15.18 -14.31 19.82
N ARG A 353 14.87 -13.02 19.73
CA ARG A 353 14.40 -12.26 20.90
C ARG A 353 12.88 -12.19 20.91
N LEU A 354 12.37 -12.77 22.00
CA LEU A 354 11.00 -12.79 22.54
C LEU A 354 10.06 -13.87 21.96
N LYS A 355 9.73 -14.80 22.86
CA LYS A 355 8.83 -15.95 22.72
C LYS A 355 7.51 -15.55 22.03
N LYS A 356 7.25 -16.10 20.84
CA LYS A 356 5.87 -16.40 20.45
C LYS A 356 5.48 -17.72 21.12
N PRO A 357 4.37 -17.79 21.87
CA PRO A 357 3.82 -19.08 22.27
C PRO A 357 3.47 -19.83 20.99
N LYS A 358 4.02 -21.03 20.81
CA LYS A 358 3.43 -21.99 19.86
C LYS A 358 1.98 -22.16 20.29
N LEU A 359 1.04 -21.94 19.38
CA LEU A 359 -0.33 -22.42 19.57
C LEU A 359 -0.20 -23.94 19.75
N GLU A 360 -0.30 -24.44 20.98
CA GLU A 360 -0.66 -25.83 21.18
C GLU A 360 -2.07 -25.96 20.59
N MET A 361 -2.14 -26.47 19.37
CA MET A 361 -3.41 -26.93 18.81
C MET A 361 -3.90 -28.02 19.76
N GLU A 362 -4.87 -27.71 20.62
CA GLU A 362 -5.61 -28.72 21.37
C GLU A 362 -6.07 -29.78 20.35
N LYS A 363 -5.54 -31.00 20.46
CA LYS A 363 -5.78 -32.10 19.49
C LYS A 363 -7.27 -32.45 19.36
N ASP A 364 -8.09 -32.05 20.34
CA ASP A 364 -9.50 -32.40 20.45
C ASP A 364 -10.46 -31.32 19.90
N VAL A 365 -9.95 -30.31 19.18
CA VAL A 365 -10.78 -29.24 18.58
C VAL A 365 -10.92 -29.47 17.08
N VAL A 366 -12.16 -29.65 16.61
CA VAL A 366 -12.45 -29.66 15.17
C VAL A 366 -12.30 -28.24 14.63
N ARG A 367 -11.42 -28.06 13.64
CA ARG A 367 -11.11 -26.75 13.06
C ARG A 367 -11.41 -26.69 11.57
N ILE A 368 -12.07 -25.62 11.16
CA ILE A 368 -12.25 -25.20 9.76
C ILE A 368 -11.78 -23.75 9.66
N SER A 369 -11.08 -23.37 8.58
CA SER A 369 -10.73 -21.98 8.34
C SER A 369 -11.97 -21.21 7.91
N CYS A 370 -12.56 -20.42 8.80
CA CYS A 370 -13.85 -19.77 8.57
C CYS A 370 -13.90 -18.33 9.10
N ALA A 371 -14.26 -17.38 8.23
CA ALA A 371 -14.49 -15.99 8.59
C ALA A 371 -16.00 -15.66 8.60
N PHE A 372 -16.47 -14.96 9.64
CA PHE A 372 -17.87 -14.57 9.75
C PHE A 372 -18.20 -13.39 8.83
N LEU A 373 -19.23 -13.56 7.99
CA LEU A 373 -19.77 -12.53 7.10
C LEU A 373 -21.23 -12.23 7.46
N ARG A 374 -21.52 -11.03 7.97
CA ARG A 374 -22.87 -10.64 8.44
C ARG A 374 -23.91 -10.66 7.32
N SER A 375 -23.55 -10.33 6.09
CA SER A 375 -24.45 -10.38 4.93
C SER A 375 -25.02 -11.77 4.62
N ILE A 376 -24.36 -12.86 5.01
CA ILE A 376 -24.87 -14.23 4.80
C ILE A 376 -26.01 -14.56 5.77
N PHE A 377 -26.04 -13.88 6.92
CA PHE A 377 -26.98 -14.12 8.00
C PHE A 377 -27.82 -12.87 8.23
N PRO A 378 -28.83 -12.60 7.37
CA PRO A 378 -29.48 -11.30 7.28
C PRO A 378 -30.22 -10.89 8.55
N THR A 379 -30.78 -11.86 9.29
CA THR A 379 -31.52 -11.62 10.53
C THR A 379 -30.73 -12.07 11.77
N ASP A 380 -31.08 -11.55 12.94
CA ASP A 380 -30.41 -11.94 14.19
C ASP A 380 -30.71 -13.39 14.61
N ILE A 381 -31.86 -13.91 14.18
CA ILE A 381 -32.23 -15.33 14.31
C ILE A 381 -31.34 -16.19 13.40
N ASP A 382 -30.90 -15.63 12.27
CA ASP A 382 -30.01 -16.33 11.35
C ASP A 382 -28.55 -16.42 11.83
N LEU A 383 -28.15 -15.61 12.81
CA LEU A 383 -26.78 -15.58 13.29
C LEU A 383 -26.34 -16.98 13.79
N PRO A 384 -25.14 -17.47 13.41
CA PRO A 384 -24.62 -18.78 13.81
C PRO A 384 -24.71 -19.06 15.31
N LYS A 385 -24.32 -18.11 16.17
CA LYS A 385 -24.44 -18.26 17.63
C LYS A 385 -25.89 -18.45 18.07
N THR A 386 -26.82 -17.71 17.46
CA THR A 386 -28.26 -17.79 17.75
C THR A 386 -28.81 -19.14 17.31
N LYS A 387 -28.51 -19.58 16.09
CA LYS A 387 -28.91 -20.89 15.56
C LYS A 387 -28.39 -22.04 16.42
N LEU A 388 -27.12 -21.99 16.81
CA LEU A 388 -26.52 -23.02 17.65
C LEU A 388 -27.18 -23.07 19.03
N LEU A 389 -27.43 -21.92 19.67
CA LEU A 389 -28.15 -21.84 20.94
C LEU A 389 -29.60 -22.36 20.84
N MET A 390 -30.31 -22.03 19.76
CA MET A 390 -31.67 -22.52 19.54
C MET A 390 -31.68 -24.04 19.34
N TRP A 391 -30.70 -24.57 18.59
CA TRP A 391 -30.57 -26.01 18.38
C TRP A 391 -30.27 -26.75 19.69
N THR A 392 -29.32 -26.27 20.51
CA THR A 392 -29.03 -26.93 21.81
C THR A 392 -30.25 -26.97 22.73
N ARG A 393 -31.05 -25.88 22.76
CA ARG A 393 -32.31 -25.84 23.51
C ARG A 393 -33.31 -26.88 22.99
N LYS A 394 -33.45 -27.01 21.67
CA LYS A 394 -34.35 -27.99 21.04
C LYS A 394 -33.91 -29.44 21.32
N GLN A 395 -32.60 -29.69 21.45
CA GLN A 395 -32.05 -31.00 21.78
C GLN A 395 -31.98 -31.29 23.29
N HIS A 396 -32.44 -30.37 24.14
CA HIS A 396 -32.36 -30.49 25.61
C HIS A 396 -30.93 -30.74 26.14
N ILE A 397 -29.92 -30.15 25.50
CA ILE A 397 -28.51 -30.22 25.93
C ILE A 397 -28.03 -28.88 26.47
N GLU A 398 -26.89 -28.89 27.18
CA GLU A 398 -26.28 -27.68 27.72
C GLU A 398 -26.08 -26.61 26.64
N GLN A 399 -26.27 -25.35 27.04
CA GLN A 399 -26.03 -24.21 26.16
C GLN A 399 -24.56 -24.14 25.71
N PRO A 400 -24.29 -23.65 24.48
CA PRO A 400 -22.93 -23.57 23.96
C PRO A 400 -22.04 -22.67 24.82
N LYS A 401 -20.86 -23.17 25.21
CA LYS A 401 -19.87 -22.42 25.99
C LYS A 401 -18.73 -21.95 25.08
N TYR A 402 -18.49 -20.65 25.03
CA TYR A 402 -17.44 -20.06 24.19
C TYR A 402 -16.22 -19.68 25.02
N ASN A 403 -15.05 -20.11 24.59
CA ASN A 403 -13.77 -19.63 25.10
C ASN A 403 -13.08 -18.84 23.99
N THR A 404 -12.79 -17.55 24.24
CA THR A 404 -12.21 -16.65 23.24
C THR A 404 -10.87 -16.14 23.74
N ILE A 405 -9.85 -16.35 22.92
CA ILE A 405 -8.51 -15.79 23.13
C ILE A 405 -8.34 -14.54 22.26
N GLN A 406 -7.54 -13.60 22.75
CA GLN A 406 -7.16 -12.39 22.02
C GLN A 406 -5.64 -12.34 21.92
N GLU A 407 -5.14 -12.12 20.71
CA GLU A 407 -3.74 -11.79 20.44
C GLU A 407 -3.69 -10.49 19.64
N ASP A 408 -2.94 -9.52 20.15
CA ASP A 408 -2.94 -8.14 19.66
C ASP A 408 -4.36 -7.57 19.51
N LYS A 409 -4.81 -7.36 18.27
CA LYS A 409 -6.13 -6.82 17.90
C LYS A 409 -7.05 -7.89 17.29
N LEU A 410 -6.67 -9.15 17.37
CA LEU A 410 -7.36 -10.27 16.74
C LEU A 410 -7.88 -11.26 17.78
N PHE A 411 -8.95 -11.96 17.44
CA PHE A 411 -9.70 -12.84 18.33
C PHE A 411 -9.94 -14.20 17.68
N GLN A 412 -9.78 -15.27 18.44
CA GLN A 412 -10.17 -16.61 18.02
C GLN A 412 -11.02 -17.24 19.12
N SER A 413 -12.09 -17.93 18.74
CA SER A 413 -13.01 -18.57 19.69
C SER A 413 -13.13 -20.06 19.42
N VAL A 414 -13.33 -20.82 20.49
CA VAL A 414 -13.71 -22.23 20.48
C VAL A 414 -15.05 -22.35 21.21
N VAL A 415 -16.02 -23.00 20.58
CA VAL A 415 -17.31 -23.33 21.17
C VAL A 415 -17.33 -24.79 21.59
N THR A 416 -17.78 -25.05 22.82
CA THR A 416 -18.03 -26.40 23.34
C THR A 416 -19.52 -26.69 23.30
N VAL A 417 -19.90 -27.78 22.64
CA VAL A 417 -21.28 -28.27 22.55
C VAL A 417 -21.27 -29.79 22.76
N ASN A 418 -22.01 -30.27 23.76
CA ASN A 418 -22.10 -31.69 24.11
C ASN A 418 -20.72 -32.38 24.27
N GLY A 419 -19.81 -31.73 24.99
CA GLY A 419 -18.44 -32.23 25.22
C GLY A 419 -17.49 -32.13 24.02
N LYS A 420 -17.97 -31.79 22.81
CA LYS A 420 -17.14 -31.58 21.62
C LYS A 420 -16.78 -30.11 21.45
N LYS A 421 -15.56 -29.85 21.00
CA LYS A 421 -15.02 -28.50 20.77
C LYS A 421 -14.92 -28.20 19.27
N TYR A 422 -15.39 -27.04 18.86
CA TYR A 422 -15.34 -26.56 17.47
C TYR A 422 -14.77 -25.15 17.45
N GLY A 423 -13.90 -24.84 16.51
CA GLY A 423 -13.31 -23.50 16.41
C GLY A 423 -12.87 -23.15 14.99
N SER A 424 -12.87 -21.86 14.67
CA SER A 424 -12.27 -21.41 13.41
C SER A 424 -10.75 -21.29 13.56
N SER A 425 -9.98 -21.68 12.55
CA SER A 425 -8.55 -21.35 12.49
C SER A 425 -8.29 -19.91 12.01
N TYR A 426 -9.31 -19.22 11.49
CA TYR A 426 -9.23 -17.80 11.11
C TYR A 426 -9.36 -16.89 12.34
N TRP A 427 -8.57 -15.82 12.37
CA TRP A 427 -8.55 -14.83 13.43
C TRP A 427 -9.40 -13.60 13.07
N GLU A 428 -10.38 -13.30 13.90
CA GLU A 428 -11.38 -12.25 13.69
C GLU A 428 -10.99 -10.91 14.29
N LYS A 429 -11.58 -9.83 13.77
CA LYS A 429 -11.30 -8.45 14.23
C LYS A 429 -11.91 -8.10 15.60
N ASN A 430 -12.87 -8.88 16.06
CA ASN A 430 -13.52 -8.66 17.34
C ASN A 430 -14.04 -9.98 17.93
N LYS A 431 -14.20 -10.00 19.25
CA LYS A 431 -14.70 -11.15 20.02
C LYS A 431 -16.04 -11.68 19.50
N ARG A 432 -16.99 -10.80 19.15
CA ARG A 432 -18.33 -11.22 18.70
C ARG A 432 -18.24 -12.02 17.42
N TRP A 433 -17.42 -11.60 16.46
CA TRP A 433 -17.22 -12.30 15.20
C TRP A 433 -16.49 -13.63 15.40
N ALA A 434 -15.46 -13.67 16.26
CA ALA A 434 -14.75 -14.91 16.59
C ALA A 434 -15.72 -16.00 17.10
N GLU A 435 -16.66 -15.62 17.96
CA GLU A 435 -17.67 -16.53 18.48
C GLU A 435 -18.68 -16.97 17.39
N GLN A 436 -19.04 -16.09 16.45
CA GLN A 436 -19.87 -16.49 15.30
C GLN A 436 -19.14 -17.50 14.41
N SER A 437 -17.86 -17.28 14.11
CA SER A 437 -17.05 -18.19 13.29
C SER A 437 -16.90 -19.56 13.96
N ALA A 438 -16.69 -19.62 15.27
CA ALA A 438 -16.69 -20.88 16.02
C ALA A 438 -18.05 -21.61 15.94
N ALA A 439 -19.16 -20.86 16.05
CA ALA A 439 -20.49 -21.42 15.93
C ALA A 439 -20.77 -21.98 14.52
N ILE A 440 -20.25 -21.36 13.45
CA ILE A 440 -20.35 -21.89 12.08
C ILE A 440 -19.70 -23.27 12.00
N VAL A 441 -18.48 -23.45 12.51
CA VAL A 441 -17.80 -24.76 12.51
C VAL A 441 -18.61 -25.81 13.25
N GLY A 442 -19.19 -25.45 14.40
CA GLY A 442 -20.08 -26.34 15.15
C GLY A 442 -21.33 -26.72 14.35
N LEU A 443 -22.00 -25.75 13.73
CA LEU A 443 -23.22 -26.00 12.94
C LEU A 443 -22.96 -26.85 11.69
N ILE A 444 -21.82 -26.68 11.01
CA ILE A 444 -21.42 -27.54 9.87
C ILE A 444 -21.28 -28.99 10.33
N ASN A 445 -20.55 -29.22 11.42
CA ASN A 445 -20.33 -30.57 11.96
C ASN A 445 -21.62 -31.23 12.47
N LEU A 446 -22.63 -30.43 12.82
CA LEU A 446 -23.96 -30.90 13.19
C LEU A 446 -24.89 -31.10 11.98
N GLY A 447 -24.44 -30.82 10.76
CA GLY A 447 -25.25 -30.91 9.54
C GLY A 447 -26.33 -29.83 9.43
N LEU A 448 -26.17 -28.71 10.16
CA LEU A 448 -27.16 -27.62 10.25
C LEU A 448 -26.85 -26.44 9.32
N LEU A 449 -25.65 -26.43 8.74
CA LEU A 449 -25.26 -25.49 7.68
C LEU A 449 -24.63 -26.27 6.53
N ASP A 450 -24.95 -25.82 5.32
CA ASP A 450 -24.39 -26.35 4.07
C ASP A 450 -22.98 -25.78 3.86
N GLU A 451 -21.99 -26.67 3.92
CA GLU A 451 -20.57 -26.35 3.76
C GLU A 451 -20.26 -25.78 2.37
N ASP A 452 -20.87 -26.32 1.30
CA ASP A 452 -20.61 -25.89 -0.08
C ASP A 452 -21.17 -24.50 -0.35
N LYS A 453 -22.35 -24.19 0.23
CA LYS A 453 -22.90 -22.83 0.19
C LYS A 453 -21.98 -21.84 0.90
N LEU A 454 -21.40 -22.21 2.04
CA LEU A 454 -20.48 -21.37 2.78
C LEU A 454 -19.13 -21.18 2.07
N LYS A 455 -18.61 -22.22 1.39
CA LYS A 455 -17.44 -22.11 0.50
C LYS A 455 -17.69 -21.12 -0.65
N LYS A 456 -18.83 -21.25 -1.35
CA LYS A 456 -19.21 -20.32 -2.44
C LYS A 456 -19.34 -18.87 -1.99
N SER A 457 -19.70 -18.65 -0.73
CA SER A 457 -19.84 -17.30 -0.15
C SER A 457 -18.51 -16.69 0.34
N GLY A 458 -17.43 -17.46 0.33
CA GLY A 458 -16.13 -17.08 0.90
C GLY A 458 -16.11 -17.07 2.44
N CYS A 459 -17.11 -17.66 3.09
CA CYS A 459 -17.16 -17.80 4.55
C CYS A 459 -16.20 -18.89 5.04
N ILE A 460 -16.04 -19.98 4.27
CA ILE A 460 -15.00 -20.99 4.45
C ILE A 460 -13.85 -20.64 3.49
N LEU A 461 -12.63 -20.59 4.02
CA LEU A 461 -11.42 -20.06 3.37
C LEU A 461 -10.45 -21.16 2.93
#